data_AF-A0A9X8VIA2-F1
#
_entry.id   AF-A0A9X8VIA2-F1
#
_cell.length_a   1.000
_cell.length_b   1.000
_cell.length_c   1.000
_cell.angle_alpha   90.00
_cell.angle_beta   90.00
_cell.angle_gamma   90.00
#
_symmetry.space_group_name_H-M   'P 1'
#
loop_
_entity.id
_entity.type
_entity.pdbx_description
1 polymer ?
#
loop_
_entity_poly.entity_id
_entity_poly.type
_entity_poly.pdbx_seq_one_letter_code
_entity_poly.pdbx_strand_id
1 'polypeptide(L)' 'GAAFTLADVVLGLSLNRWLMTPFERPNYAALAAYQQRLLQRPGYVQHGANGLP' A
#
# COMPACT_ATOMS: atom_id res chain seq x y z
N GLY A 1 9.18 3.40 -9.77
CA GLY A 1 9.94 3.08 -11.01
C GLY A 1 9.44 1.77 -11.58
N ALA A 2 10.21 1.13 -12.46
CA ALA A 2 9.84 -0.17 -13.02
C ALA A 2 10.05 -1.33 -12.03
N ALA A 3 11.04 -1.23 -11.15
CA ALA A 3 11.36 -2.23 -10.13
C ALA A 3 10.87 -1.81 -8.74
N PHE A 4 10.62 -2.81 -7.90
CA PHE A 4 10.40 -2.63 -6.46
C PHE A 4 11.73 -2.33 -5.77
N THR A 5 11.68 -1.41 -4.82
CA THR A 5 12.85 -0.86 -4.13
C THR A 5 12.59 -0.73 -2.64
N LEU A 6 13.62 -0.38 -1.88
CA LEU A 6 13.49 -0.10 -0.45
C LEU A 6 12.46 1.02 -0.16
N ALA A 7 12.34 2.01 -1.06
CA ALA A 7 11.38 3.10 -0.90
C ALA A 7 9.92 2.61 -0.87
N ASP A 8 9.62 1.53 -1.61
CA ASP A 8 8.27 0.96 -1.67
C ASP A 8 7.82 0.33 -0.35
N VAL A 9 8.75 -0.03 0.55
CA VAL A 9 8.42 -0.52 1.88
C VAL A 9 7.77 0.60 2.70
N VAL A 10 8.42 1.76 2.77
CA VAL A 10 7.94 2.91 3.55
C VAL A 10 6.68 3.50 2.92
N LEU A 11 6.65 3.63 1.60
CA LEU A 11 5.48 4.13 0.87
C LEU A 11 4.29 3.17 0.94
N GLY A 12 4.52 1.86 0.88
CA GLY A 12 3.47 0.86 1.06
C GLY A 12 2.81 0.94 2.44
N LEU A 13 3.60 1.04 3.51
CA LEU A 13 3.06 1.21 4.88
C LEU A 13 2.28 2.52 5.03
N SER A 14 2.81 3.61 4.47
CA SER A 14 2.13 4.91 4.48
C SER A 14 0.80 4.87 3.73
N LEU A 15 0.76 4.18 2.59
CA LEU A 15 -0.45 3.97 1.82
C LEU A 15 -1.46 3.13 2.60
N ASN A 16 -1.04 2.03 3.25
CA ASN A 16 -1.94 1.21 4.06
C ASN A 16 -2.59 2.04 5.18
N ARG A 17 -1.80 2.83 5.91
CA ARG A 17 -2.32 3.73 6.95
C ARG A 17 -3.31 4.75 6.39
N TRP A 18 -2.97 5.35 5.25
CA TRP A 18 -3.86 6.30 4.57
C TRP A 18 -5.19 5.65 4.16
N LEU A 19 -5.18 4.39 3.71
CA LEU A 19 -6.37 3.60 3.36
C LEU A 19 -7.20 3.14 4.58
N MET A 20 -6.57 2.95 5.73
CA MET A 20 -7.25 2.59 6.98
C MET A 20 -7.85 3.80 7.71
N THR A 21 -7.41 5.01 7.41
CA THR A 21 -7.91 6.23 8.05
C THR A 21 -9.35 6.50 7.58
N PRO A 22 -10.34 6.74 8.47
CA PRO A 22 -11.73 6.89 8.08
C PRO A 22 -12.05 8.31 7.60
N PHE A 23 -12.03 8.53 6.29
CA PHE A 23 -12.52 9.76 5.64
C PHE A 23 -12.84 9.51 4.16
N GLU A 24 -13.60 10.41 3.54
CA GLU A 24 -13.90 10.34 2.11
C GLU A 24 -12.64 10.63 1.30
N ARG A 25 -12.27 9.69 0.44
CA ARG A 25 -11.05 9.76 -0.37
C ARG A 25 -11.38 9.89 -1.85
N PRO A 26 -10.72 10.80 -2.58
CA PRO A 26 -10.80 10.82 -4.03
C PRO A 26 -10.31 9.49 -4.63
N ASN A 27 -10.88 9.09 -5.76
CA ASN A 27 -10.46 7.89 -6.46
C ASN A 27 -9.15 8.12 -7.23
N TYR A 28 -8.05 7.58 -6.72
CA TYR A 28 -6.75 7.62 -7.40
C TYR A 28 -6.41 6.24 -7.99
N ALA A 29 -6.71 6.04 -9.27
CA ALA A 29 -6.50 4.76 -9.97
C ALA A 29 -5.05 4.25 -9.88
N ALA A 30 -4.06 5.14 -9.92
CA ALA A 30 -2.65 4.77 -9.79
C ALA A 30 -2.31 4.20 -8.41
N LEU A 31 -2.91 4.70 -7.34
CA LEU A 31 -2.72 4.17 -5.98
C LEU A 31 -3.39 2.80 -5.83
N ALA A 32 -4.58 2.61 -6.40
CA ALA A 32 -5.24 1.30 -6.41
C ALA A 32 -4.38 0.26 -7.15
N ALA A 33 -3.89 0.58 -8.36
CA ALA A 33 -3.01 -0.32 -9.11
C ALA A 33 -1.69 -0.61 -8.36
N TYR A 34 -1.13 0.38 -7.66
CA TYR A 34 0.05 0.19 -6.84
C TYR A 34 -0.21 -0.73 -5.64
N GLN A 35 -1.33 -0.53 -4.92
CA GLN A 35 -1.76 -1.42 -3.84
C GLN A 35 -1.92 -2.87 -4.33
N GLN A 36 -2.54 -3.08 -5.50
CA GLN A 36 -2.70 -4.42 -6.09
C GLN A 36 -1.35 -5.10 -6.33
N ARG A 37 -0.35 -4.36 -6.85
CA ARG A 37 1.01 -4.89 -6.99
C ARG A 37 1.66 -5.21 -5.64
N LEU A 38 1.43 -4.40 -4.61
CA LEU A 38 1.97 -4.67 -3.27
C LEU A 38 1.33 -5.91 -2.63
N LEU A 39 0.03 -6.12 -2.83
CA LEU A 39 -0.70 -7.30 -2.33
C LEU A 39 -0.22 -8.63 -2.94
N GLN A 40 0.50 -8.61 -4.07
CA GLN A 40 1.15 -9.80 -4.63
C GLN A 40 2.41 -10.22 -3.86
N ARG A 41 2.87 -9.44 -2.89
CA ARG A 41 4.09 -9.71 -2.11
C ARG A 41 3.72 -10.28 -0.75
N PRO A 42 4.09 -11.54 -0.42
CA PRO A 42 3.75 -12.15 0.86
C PRO A 42 4.19 -11.33 2.07
N GLY A 43 5.40 -10.74 2.03
CA GLY A 43 5.89 -9.90 3.12
C GLY A 43 5.05 -8.63 3.35
N TYR A 44 4.50 -8.04 2.29
CA TYR A 44 3.61 -6.88 2.44
C TYR A 44 2.25 -7.28 2.99
N VAL A 45 1.69 -8.42 2.57
CA VAL A 45 0.44 -8.94 3.12
C VAL A 45 0.59 -9.25 4.61
N GLN A 46 1.71 -9.88 4.99
CA GLN A 46 1.97 -10.26 6.38
C GLN A 46 2.24 -9.06 7.30
N HIS A 47 2.95 -8.04 6.83
CA HIS A 47 3.45 -6.96 7.70
C HIS A 47 2.89 -5.57 7.41
N GLY A 48 2.31 -5.35 6.23
CA GLY A 48 1.76 -4.05 5.82
C GLY A 48 0.24 -4.05 5.75
N ALA A 49 -0.34 -4.89 4.88
CA ALA A 49 -1.80 -5.01 4.70
C ALA A 49 -2.44 -6.03 5.66
N ASN A 50 -2.03 -5.99 6.94
CA ASN A 50 -2.43 -6.97 7.96
C ASN A 50 -3.54 -6.48 8.89
N GLY A 51 -4.14 -5.33 8.61
CA GLY A 51 -5.22 -4.75 9.41
C GLY A 51 -4.75 -4.00 10.66
N LEU A 52 -3.44 -3.81 10.85
CA LEU A 52 -2.87 -2.97 11.90
C LEU A 52 -2.42 -1.60 11.34
N PRO A 53 -2.69 -0.46 12.02
CA PRO A 53 -2.24 0.87 11.60
C PRO A 53 -0.72 1.14 11.72
#